data_AF-A0A8S9NW60-F1
#
_entry.id   AF-A0A8S9NW60-F1
#
_cell.length_a   1.000
_cell.length_b   1.000
_cell.length_c   1.000
_cell.angle_alpha   90.00
_cell.angle_beta   90.00
_cell.angle_gamma   90.00
#
_symmetry.space_group_name_H-M   'P 1'
#
loop_
_entity.id
_entity.type
_entity.pdbx_description
1 polymer ?
#
loop_
_entity_poly.entity_id
_entity_poly.type
_entity_poly.pdbx_seq_one_letter_code
_entity_poly.pdbx_strand_id
1 'polypeptide(L)'
;MVGANNAISNLTNVKRMVEKIIKERKYKNSLTKKLLEECLKLYSNSFKLLTSGLNYVKMRNFDKAADDFMDAGEGPAFCGLKFNGDNQQISPVKEANIVLITMFDIPKTFARDVSYEQRNNKNKKEETN
;
A
#
# COMPACT_ATOMS: atom_id res chain seq x y z
N MET A 1 -7.72 1.85 -13.69
CA MET A 1 -8.45 1.83 -12.40
C MET A 1 -8.11 3.09 -11.61
N VAL A 2 -9.10 3.95 -11.34
CA VAL A 2 -8.89 5.26 -10.67
C VAL A 2 -8.37 5.09 -9.23
N GLY A 3 -8.92 4.13 -8.47
CA GLY A 3 -8.53 3.89 -7.08
C GLY A 3 -7.03 3.65 -6.89
N ALA A 4 -6.43 2.78 -7.70
CA ALA A 4 -4.98 2.53 -7.61
C ALA A 4 -4.12 3.73 -8.02
N ASN A 5 -4.54 4.53 -9.00
CA ASN A 5 -3.84 5.78 -9.34
C ASN A 5 -3.88 6.80 -8.18
N ASN A 6 -5.02 6.87 -7.48
CA ASN A 6 -5.17 7.71 -6.29
C ASN A 6 -4.30 7.22 -5.15
N ALA A 7 -4.23 5.90 -4.92
CA ALA A 7 -3.34 5.28 -3.93
C ALA A 7 -1.86 5.59 -4.23
N ILE A 8 -1.41 5.45 -5.48
CA ILE A 8 -0.05 5.78 -5.92
C ILE A 8 0.27 7.26 -5.68
N SER A 9 -0.65 8.16 -6.02
CA SER A 9 -0.47 9.59 -5.85
C SER A 9 -0.34 9.97 -4.37
N ASN A 10 -1.21 9.43 -3.51
CA ASN A 10 -1.13 9.63 -2.07
C ASN A 10 0.17 9.07 -1.49
N LEU A 11 0.57 7.85 -1.87
CA LEU A 11 1.82 7.24 -1.42
C LEU A 11 3.02 8.10 -1.79
N THR A 12 3.04 8.63 -3.02
CA THR A 12 4.10 9.53 -3.48
C THR A 12 4.16 10.80 -2.64
N ASN A 13 3.01 11.36 -2.25
CA ASN A 13 2.95 12.53 -1.38
C ASN A 13 3.45 12.23 0.03
N VAL A 14 3.09 11.08 0.61
CA VAL A 14 3.59 10.66 1.92
C VAL A 14 5.10 10.42 1.89
N LYS A 15 5.64 9.78 0.84
CA LYS A 15 7.10 9.65 0.66
C LYS A 15 7.80 11.01 0.68
N ARG A 16 7.30 11.98 -0.08
CA ARG A 16 7.84 13.35 -0.10
C ARG A 16 7.73 14.05 1.25
N MET A 17 6.64 13.81 1.98
CA MET A 17 6.48 14.32 3.34
C MET A 17 7.56 13.76 4.27
N VAL A 18 7.79 12.44 4.24
CA VAL A 18 8.81 11.77 5.03
C VAL A 18 10.21 12.28 4.68
N GLU A 19 10.52 12.42 3.39
CA GLU A 19 11.79 13.00 2.90
C GLU A 19 12.03 14.43 3.40
N LYS A 20 10.97 15.22 3.62
CA LYS A 20 11.07 16.55 4.23
C LYS A 20 11.32 16.45 5.73
N ILE A 21 10.55 15.61 6.43
CA ILE A 21 10.65 15.40 7.88
C ILE A 21 12.08 14.97 8.25
N ILE A 22 12.68 13.99 7.56
CA ILE A 22 14.03 13.51 7.90
C ILE A 22 15.13 14.58 7.76
N LYS A 23 14.88 15.65 6.97
CA LYS A 23 15.82 16.76 6.77
C LYS A 23 15.68 17.83 7.85
N GLU A 24 14.61 17.81 8.64
CA GLU A 24 14.44 18.77 9.74
C GLU A 24 15.50 18.56 10.83
N ARG A 25 16.05 19.67 11.34
CA ARG A 25 17.14 19.65 12.34
C ARG A 25 16.81 18.80 13.57
N LYS A 26 15.55 18.79 14.00
CA LYS A 26 15.08 18.05 15.17
C LYS A 26 15.20 16.52 15.04
N TYR A 27 15.37 16.00 13.83
CA TYR A 27 15.51 14.57 13.58
C TYR A 27 16.92 14.14 13.12
N LYS A 28 17.88 15.06 12.99
CA LYS A 28 19.16 14.81 12.30
C LYS A 28 19.91 13.55 12.78
N ASN A 29 19.84 13.24 14.08
CA ASN A 29 20.51 12.11 14.73
C ASN A 29 19.55 11.25 15.58
N SER A 30 18.24 11.28 15.33
CA SER A 30 17.28 10.56 16.17
C SER A 30 17.01 9.15 15.67
N LEU A 31 16.59 8.26 16.58
CA LEU A 31 16.02 6.96 16.23
C LEU A 31 14.87 7.13 15.23
N THR A 32 14.01 8.14 15.44
CA THR A 32 12.91 8.50 14.55
C THR A 32 13.37 8.66 13.09
N LYS A 33 14.53 9.29 12.83
CA LYS A 33 15.05 9.41 11.46
C LYS A 33 15.36 8.05 10.84
N LYS A 34 16.03 7.15 11.57
CA LYS A 34 16.31 5.79 11.08
C LYS A 34 15.02 5.04 10.75
N LEU A 35 14.01 5.14 11.62
CA LEU A 35 12.69 4.53 11.40
C LEU A 35 11.98 5.13 10.17
N LEU A 36 12.07 6.45 9.96
CA LEU A 36 11.52 7.10 8.77
C LEU A 36 12.24 6.70 7.48
N GLU A 37 13.56 6.52 7.51
CA GLU A 37 14.34 5.99 6.38
C GLU A 37 13.93 4.55 6.02
N GLU A 38 13.61 3.72 7.01
CA GLU A 38 13.03 2.40 6.78
C GLU A 38 11.61 2.47 6.20
N CYS A 39 10.78 3.41 6.68
CA CYS A 39 9.48 3.66 6.08
C CYS A 39 9.60 4.03 4.59
N LEU A 40 10.59 4.83 4.18
CA LEU A 40 10.83 5.13 2.75
C LEU A 40 11.09 3.88 1.90
N LYS A 41 11.77 2.87 2.45
CA LYS A 41 11.99 1.58 1.78
C LYS A 41 10.67 0.82 1.64
N LEU A 42 9.89 0.73 2.72
CA LEU A 42 8.57 0.10 2.73
C LEU A 42 7.63 0.76 1.71
N TYR A 43 7.53 2.09 1.70
CA TYR A 43 6.73 2.83 0.72
C TYR A 43 7.22 2.63 -0.72
N SER A 44 8.53 2.48 -0.92
CA SER A 44 9.06 2.19 -2.25
C SER A 44 8.65 0.79 -2.73
N ASN A 45 8.55 -0.19 -1.82
CA ASN A 45 8.01 -1.51 -2.13
C ASN A 45 6.51 -1.43 -2.46
N SER A 46 5.71 -0.76 -1.62
CA SER A 46 4.28 -0.55 -1.87
C SER A 46 4.01 0.11 -3.21
N PHE A 47 4.85 1.07 -3.64
CA PHE A 47 4.72 1.72 -4.94
C PHE A 47 4.90 0.73 -6.10
N LYS A 48 5.90 -0.15 -6.01
CA LYS A 48 6.15 -1.19 -7.01
C LYS A 48 4.96 -2.15 -7.10
N LEU A 49 4.44 -2.58 -5.95
CA LEU A 49 3.29 -3.49 -5.86
C LEU A 49 2.01 -2.84 -6.41
N LEU A 50 1.70 -1.58 -6.07
CA LEU A 50 0.57 -0.86 -6.66
C LEU A 50 0.67 -0.74 -8.19
N THR A 51 1.88 -0.50 -8.70
CA THR A 51 2.14 -0.42 -10.15
C THR A 51 1.99 -1.79 -10.82
N SER A 52 2.48 -2.84 -10.17
CA SER A 52 2.36 -4.23 -10.62
C SER A 52 0.89 -4.68 -10.65
N GLY A 53 0.14 -4.45 -9.57
CA GLY A 53 -1.30 -4.73 -9.50
C GLY A 53 -2.09 -3.98 -10.58
N LEU A 54 -1.74 -2.72 -10.89
CA LEU A 54 -2.31 -1.99 -12.02
C LEU A 54 -2.05 -2.67 -13.37
N ASN A 55 -0.87 -3.24 -13.57
CA ASN A 55 -0.55 -3.98 -14.79
C ASN A 55 -1.33 -5.30 -14.86
N TYR A 56 -1.48 -6.01 -13.74
CA TYR A 56 -2.32 -7.21 -13.69
C TYR A 56 -3.80 -6.90 -13.99
N VAL A 57 -4.33 -5.76 -13.54
CA VAL A 57 -5.68 -5.32 -13.94
C VAL A 57 -5.77 -5.11 -15.46
N LYS A 58 -4.76 -4.50 -16.10
CA LYS A 58 -4.76 -4.36 -17.57
C LYS A 58 -4.75 -5.71 -18.28
N MET A 59 -4.05 -6.70 -17.70
CA MET A 59 -4.02 -8.08 -18.18
C MET A 59 -5.27 -8.90 -17.80
N ARG A 60 -6.25 -8.28 -17.11
CA ARG A 60 -7.45 -8.94 -16.56
C ARG A 60 -7.15 -10.09 -15.59
N ASN A 61 -5.96 -10.11 -14.98
CA ASN A 61 -5.59 -11.05 -13.95
C ASN A 61 -5.91 -10.45 -12.57
N PHE A 62 -7.18 -10.51 -12.18
CA PHE A 62 -7.65 -9.83 -10.96
C PHE A 62 -7.23 -10.52 -9.67
N ASP A 63 -6.96 -11.83 -9.72
CA ASP A 63 -6.38 -12.58 -8.59
C ASP A 63 -5.02 -11.99 -8.21
N LYS A 64 -4.10 -11.94 -9.18
CA LYS A 64 -2.76 -11.36 -8.95
C LYS A 64 -2.81 -9.86 -8.64
N ALA A 65 -3.77 -9.14 -9.22
CA ALA A 65 -3.95 -7.74 -8.88
C ALA A 65 -4.37 -7.55 -7.41
N ALA A 66 -5.30 -8.39 -6.91
CA ALA A 66 -5.76 -8.33 -5.53
C ALA A 66 -4.63 -8.66 -4.55
N ASP A 67 -3.83 -9.69 -4.83
CA ASP A 67 -2.64 -10.05 -4.06
C ASP A 67 -1.65 -8.86 -3.98
N ASP A 68 -1.27 -8.29 -5.13
CA ASP A 68 -0.34 -7.16 -5.18
C ASP A 68 -0.86 -5.92 -4.42
N PHE A 69 -2.17 -5.63 -4.48
CA PHE A 69 -2.75 -4.52 -3.71
C PHE A 69 -2.81 -4.80 -2.22
N MET A 70 -3.05 -6.05 -1.82
CA MET A 70 -2.99 -6.47 -0.43
C MET A 70 -1.58 -6.29 0.14
N ASP A 71 -0.57 -6.84 -0.54
CA ASP A 71 0.83 -6.76 -0.15
C ASP A 71 1.32 -5.30 -0.12
N ALA A 72 0.84 -4.46 -1.05
CA ALA A 72 1.16 -3.04 -1.02
C ALA A 72 0.73 -2.38 0.30
N GLY A 73 -0.41 -2.79 0.87
CA GLY A 73 -0.97 -2.27 2.12
C GLY A 73 -0.09 -2.52 3.35
N GLU A 74 0.77 -3.52 3.29
CA GLU A 74 1.66 -3.86 4.40
C GLU A 74 2.71 -2.79 4.67
N GLY A 75 3.18 -2.08 3.64
CA GLY A 75 4.23 -1.06 3.79
C GLY A 75 3.87 0.05 4.79
N PRO A 76 2.73 0.76 4.62
CA PRO A 76 2.24 1.73 5.59
C PRO A 76 1.95 1.14 6.98
N ALA A 77 1.42 -0.08 7.05
CA ALA A 77 1.14 -0.75 8.32
C ALA A 77 2.43 -1.05 9.12
N PHE A 78 3.42 -1.68 8.47
CA PHE A 78 4.72 -1.97 9.06
C PHE A 78 5.52 -0.71 9.39
N CYS A 79 5.37 0.36 8.60
CA CYS A 79 5.93 1.65 8.98
C CYS A 79 5.36 2.12 10.32
N GLY A 80 4.04 2.04 10.53
CA GLY A 80 3.41 2.39 11.81
C GLY A 80 3.89 1.54 12.99
N LEU A 81 3.98 0.22 12.81
CA LEU A 81 4.41 -0.71 13.86
C LEU A 81 5.85 -0.48 14.32
N LYS A 82 6.74 -0.03 13.43
CA LYS A 82 8.13 0.31 13.80
C LYS A 82 8.24 1.42 14.86
N PHE A 83 7.23 2.29 14.95
CA PHE A 83 7.17 3.33 15.98
C PHE A 83 6.46 2.84 17.24
N ASN A 84 5.30 2.19 17.08
CA ASN A 84 4.43 1.80 18.18
C ASN A 84 4.83 0.48 18.88
N GLY A 85 5.75 -0.30 18.33
CA GLY A 85 6.29 -1.52 18.95
C GLY A 85 7.27 -1.22 20.08
N ASP A 86 8.42 -1.90 20.09
CA ASP A 86 9.43 -1.84 21.17
C ASP A 86 9.95 -0.42 21.47
N ASN A 87 9.78 0.52 20.53
CA ASN A 87 10.30 1.87 20.65
C ASN A 87 9.36 2.83 21.41
N GLN A 88 8.08 2.49 21.59
CA GLN A 88 7.03 3.33 22.21
C GLN A 88 6.99 4.79 21.69
N GLN A 89 7.41 5.03 20.44
CA GLN A 89 7.44 6.35 19.83
C GLN A 89 6.16 6.62 19.05
N ILE A 90 5.73 7.88 19.01
CA ILE A 90 4.64 8.30 18.12
C ILE A 90 5.23 8.57 16.74
N SER A 91 4.74 7.86 15.72
CA SER A 91 5.14 8.11 14.33
C SER A 91 4.71 9.50 13.88
N PRO A 92 5.63 10.33 13.34
CA PRO A 92 5.29 11.62 12.74
C PRO A 92 4.34 11.52 11.53
N VAL A 93 4.17 10.31 10.98
CA VAL A 93 3.36 10.01 9.80
C VAL A 93 2.24 9.02 10.09
N LYS A 94 1.85 8.85 11.36
CA LYS A 94 0.79 7.93 11.77
C LYS A 94 -0.51 8.13 10.98
N GLU A 95 -1.04 9.36 10.98
CA GLU A 95 -2.31 9.66 10.31
C GLU A 95 -2.20 9.49 8.79
N ALA A 96 -1.06 9.86 8.21
CA ALA A 96 -0.79 9.65 6.79
C ALA A 96 -0.79 8.14 6.43
N ASN A 97 -0.24 7.28 7.30
CA ASN A 97 -0.27 5.83 7.10
C ASN A 97 -1.69 5.26 7.17
N ILE A 98 -2.51 5.74 8.11
CA ILE A 98 -3.92 5.31 8.21
C ILE A 98 -4.66 5.64 6.92
N VAL A 99 -4.50 6.86 6.41
CA VAL A 99 -5.10 7.26 5.13
C VAL A 99 -4.60 6.40 3.97
N LEU A 100 -3.31 6.09 3.91
CA LEU A 100 -2.76 5.22 2.86
C LEU A 100 -3.38 3.82 2.88
N ILE A 101 -3.51 3.21 4.06
CA ILE A 101 -4.12 1.88 4.21
C ILE A 101 -5.55 1.89 3.63
N THR A 102 -6.36 2.89 4.01
CA THR A 102 -7.71 3.06 3.46
C THR A 102 -7.72 3.25 1.94
N MET A 103 -6.77 4.03 1.40
CA MET A 103 -6.67 4.24 -0.05
C MET A 103 -6.29 2.97 -0.80
N PHE A 104 -5.54 2.05 -0.18
CA PHE A 104 -5.10 0.79 -0.80
C PHE A 104 -6.21 -0.27 -0.74
N ASP A 105 -7.10 -0.19 0.25
CA ASP A 105 -8.27 -1.06 0.34
C ASP A 105 -9.25 -0.90 -0.82
N ILE A 106 -9.32 0.29 -1.43
CA ILE A 106 -10.20 0.56 -2.57
C ILE A 106 -9.85 -0.32 -3.79
N PRO A 107 -8.63 -0.24 -4.38
CA PRO A 107 -8.27 -1.10 -5.51
C PRO A 107 -8.21 -2.58 -5.14
N LYS A 108 -7.84 -2.92 -3.90
CA LYS A 108 -7.83 -4.31 -3.39
C LYS A 108 -9.23 -4.92 -3.43
N THR A 109 -10.21 -4.24 -2.82
CA THR A 109 -11.60 -4.71 -2.76
C THR A 109 -12.17 -4.86 -4.17
N PHE A 110 -11.97 -3.85 -5.03
CA PHE A 110 -12.40 -3.93 -6.43
C PHE A 110 -11.81 -5.15 -7.16
N ALA A 111 -10.50 -5.36 -7.09
CA ALA A 111 -9.86 -6.49 -7.76
C ALA A 111 -10.37 -7.84 -7.23
N ARG A 112 -10.58 -7.93 -5.91
CA ARG A 112 -11.10 -9.13 -5.27
C ARG A 112 -12.55 -9.44 -5.68
N ASP A 113 -13.41 -8.44 -5.75
CA ASP A 113 -14.81 -8.63 -6.12
C ASP A 113 -14.92 -9.11 -7.58
N VAL A 114 -14.17 -8.49 -8.50
CA VAL A 114 -14.10 -8.92 -9.91
C VAL A 114 -13.53 -10.34 -10.04
N SER A 115 -12.50 -10.67 -9.25
CA SER A 115 -11.94 -12.02 -9.18
C SER A 115 -13.00 -13.07 -8.79
N TYR A 116 -13.78 -12.79 -7.74
CA TYR A 116 -14.85 -13.70 -7.30
C TYR A 116 -15.92 -13.89 -8.37
N GLU A 117 -16.37 -12.81 -9.02
CA GLU A 117 -17.34 -12.90 -10.11
C GLU A 117 -16.83 -13.74 -11.28
N GLN A 118 -15.56 -13.59 -11.65
CA GLN A 118 -14.93 -14.38 -12.73
C GLN A 118 -14.90 -15.87 -12.40
N ARG A 119 -14.55 -16.24 -11.16
CA ARG A 119 -14.53 -17.63 -10.70
C ARG A 119 -15.93 -18.23 -10.71
N ASN A 120 -16.93 -17.51 -10.19
CA ASN A 120 -18.32 -17.97 -10.16
C ASN A 120 -18.89 -18.21 -11.57
N ASN A 121 -18.60 -17.31 -12.51
CA ASN A 121 -19.03 -17.45 -13.89
C ASN A 121 -18.35 -18.61 -14.62
N LYS A 122 -17.09 -18.91 -14.27
CA LYS A 122 -16.38 -20.07 -14.80
C LYS A 122 -17.01 -21.38 -14.32
N ASN A 123 -17.27 -21.50 -13.01
CA ASN A 123 -17.89 -22.69 -12.43
C ASN A 123 -19.28 -22.99 -13.03
N LYS A 124 -20.12 -21.95 -13.22
CA LYS A 124 -21.43 -22.11 -13.87
C LYS A 124 -21.35 -22.65 -15.31
N LYS A 125 -20.31 -22.27 -16.06
CA LYS A 125 -20.08 -22.78 -17.43
C LYS A 125 -19.61 -24.23 -17.44
N GLU A 126 -18.90 -24.66 -16.40
CA GLU A 126 -18.47 -26.05 -16.24
C GLU A 126 -19.63 -26.96 -15.82
N GLU A 127 -20.61 -26.45 -15.08
CA GLU A 127 -21.85 -27.18 -14.70
C GLU A 127 -22.87 -27.34 -15.83
N THR A 128 -22.74 -26.56 -16.92
CA THR A 128 -23.70 -26.56 -18.05
C THR A 128 -23.20 -27.28 -19.30
N ASN A 129 -22.01 -27.91 -19.26
CA ASN A 129 -21.41 -28.67 -20.36
C ASN A 129 -21.37 -30.18 -20.06
#